data_AF-E7C519-F1
#
_entry.id   AF-E7C519-F1
#
_cell.length_a   1.000
_cell.length_b   1.000
_cell.length_c   1.000
_cell.angle_alpha   90.00
_cell.angle_beta   90.00
_cell.angle_gamma   90.00
#
_symmetry.space_group_name_H-M   'P 1'
#
loop_
_entity.id
_entity.type
_entity.pdbx_description
1 polymer ?
#
loop_
_entity_poly.entity_id
_entity_poly.type
_entity_poly.pdbx_seq_one_letter_code
_entity_poly.pdbx_strand_id
1 'polypeptide(L)'
;MDSLSVPQPQPRRRRHFSREFKAEVVAACLEPGVSVSRIALDNQLNANLLRRWIREAQQAGQASTSPAFMPLAVPAAQAPAGRNRPADRHGHIRIEVPRPGGPLVVEWPAEQAHQCLALLRELLQ
;
A
#
# COMPACT_ATOMS: atom_id res chain seq x y z
N MET A 1 -11.84 8.38 -44.17
CA MET A 1 -12.26 7.62 -42.98
C MET A 1 -11.05 7.48 -42.11
N ASP A 2 -11.12 8.16 -40.98
CA ASP A 2 -10.01 8.76 -40.26
C ASP A 2 -9.21 7.77 -39.43
N SER A 3 -7.90 7.74 -39.65
CA SER A 3 -6.94 7.01 -38.83
C SER A 3 -6.83 7.65 -37.45
N LEU A 4 -7.53 7.10 -36.47
CA LEU A 4 -7.41 7.50 -35.07
C LEU A 4 -6.06 7.00 -34.51
N SER A 5 -5.08 7.91 -34.47
CA SER A 5 -3.84 7.70 -33.71
C SER A 5 -4.14 7.69 -32.22
N VAL A 6 -4.05 6.51 -31.60
CA VAL A 6 -4.05 6.36 -30.14
C VAL A 6 -2.78 7.00 -29.59
N PRO A 7 -2.85 8.01 -28.69
CA PRO A 7 -1.65 8.54 -28.06
C PRO A 7 -1.07 7.46 -27.15
N GLN A 8 0.06 6.89 -27.56
CA GLN A 8 0.80 5.90 -26.78
C GLN A 8 1.16 6.53 -25.42
N PRO A 9 0.78 5.92 -24.28
CA PRO A 9 1.09 6.48 -22.97
C PRO A 9 2.60 6.46 -22.77
N GLN A 10 3.23 7.63 -22.87
CA GLN A 10 4.65 7.77 -22.62
C GLN A 10 4.96 7.28 -21.20
N PRO A 11 6.01 6.44 -21.00
CA PRO A 11 6.37 5.95 -19.69
C PRO A 11 6.65 7.16 -18.79
N ARG A 12 5.78 7.36 -17.79
CA ARG A 12 5.94 8.44 -16.80
C ARG A 12 7.31 8.33 -16.17
N ARG A 13 8.19 9.27 -16.52
CA ARG A 13 9.55 9.38 -15.97
C ARG A 13 9.45 9.38 -14.44
N ARG A 14 9.93 8.32 -13.79
CA ARG A 14 9.92 8.20 -12.32
C ARG A 14 10.74 9.36 -11.77
N ARG A 15 10.11 10.20 -10.95
CA ARG A 15 10.84 11.24 -10.19
C ARG A 15 11.78 10.53 -9.22
N HIS A 16 13.07 10.78 -9.34
CA HIS A 16 14.07 10.33 -8.39
C HIS A 16 14.22 11.40 -7.32
N PHE A 17 14.05 11.02 -6.06
CA PHE A 17 14.26 11.89 -4.91
C PHE A 17 15.61 11.54 -4.27
N SER A 18 16.38 12.55 -3.87
CA SER A 18 17.62 12.35 -3.13
C SER A 18 17.33 11.72 -1.76
N ARG A 19 18.31 11.00 -1.21
CA ARG A 19 18.19 10.40 0.13
C ARG A 19 18.00 11.45 1.21
N GLU A 20 18.66 12.60 1.07
CA GLU A 20 18.57 13.74 1.99
C GLU A 20 17.17 14.32 2.03
N PHE A 21 16.58 14.61 0.87
CA PHE A 21 15.21 15.12 0.78
C PHE A 21 14.19 14.14 1.38
N LYS A 22 14.35 12.84 1.10
CA LYS A 22 13.50 11.81 1.72
C LYS A 22 13.62 11.81 3.24
N ALA A 23 14.83 11.96 3.79
CA ALA A 23 15.06 11.97 5.23
C ALA A 23 14.44 13.21 5.89
N GLU A 24 14.60 14.39 5.30
CA GLU A 24 14.03 15.64 5.80
C GLU A 24 12.50 15.60 5.86
N VAL A 25 11.85 15.17 4.76
CA VAL A 25 10.38 15.10 4.70
C VAL A 25 9.84 14.03 5.67
N VAL A 26 10.55 12.91 5.84
CA VAL A 26 10.18 11.89 6.84
C VAL A 26 10.35 12.41 8.26
N ALA A 27 11.43 13.12 8.57
CA ALA A 27 11.66 13.72 9.88
C ALA A 27 10.56 14.71 10.24
N ALA A 28 10.17 15.59 9.31
CA ALA A 28 9.06 16.52 9.49
C ALA A 28 7.73 15.80 9.80
N CYS A 29 7.52 14.59 9.29
CA CYS A 29 6.32 13.79 9.56
C CYS A 29 6.31 13.09 10.92
N LEU A 30 7.45 12.98 11.59
CA LEU A 30 7.56 12.33 12.90
C LEU A 30 7.30 13.31 14.05
N GLU A 31 7.21 14.61 13.76
CA GLU A 31 6.84 15.64 14.75
C GLU A 31 5.42 15.43 15.27
N PRO A 32 5.20 15.46 16.60
CA PRO A 32 3.90 15.22 17.20
C PRO A 32 2.88 16.30 16.79
N GLY A 33 1.73 15.87 16.28
CA GLY A 33 0.64 16.76 15.87
C GLY A 33 0.68 17.20 14.41
N VAL A 34 1.68 16.77 13.62
CA VAL A 34 1.75 17.11 12.20
C VAL A 34 1.03 16.09 11.32
N SER A 35 0.20 16.57 10.39
CA SER A 35 -0.49 15.72 9.44
C SER A 35 0.41 15.36 8.26
N VAL A 36 0.65 14.06 8.08
CA VAL A 36 1.40 13.50 6.93
C VAL A 36 0.82 13.96 5.60
N SER A 37 -0.51 14.10 5.50
CA SER A 37 -1.17 14.57 4.28
C SER A 37 -0.86 16.04 4.01
N ARG A 38 -0.72 16.87 5.04
CA ARG A 38 -0.36 18.29 4.90
C ARG A 38 1.07 18.45 4.41
N ILE A 39 2.03 17.75 5.03
CA ILE A 39 3.43 17.74 4.57
C ILE A 39 3.53 17.24 3.12
N ALA A 40 2.76 16.21 2.76
CA ALA A 40 2.75 15.72 1.39
C ALA A 40 2.28 16.80 0.40
N LEU A 41 1.22 17.54 0.72
CA LEU A 41 0.73 18.63 -0.12
C LEU A 41 1.75 19.77 -0.24
N ASP A 42 2.34 20.20 0.89
CA ASP A 42 3.33 21.28 0.93
C ASP A 42 4.57 20.93 0.08
N ASN A 43 4.93 19.65 0.01
CA ASN A 43 6.05 19.15 -0.80
C ASN A 43 5.64 18.67 -2.20
N GLN A 44 4.37 18.83 -2.60
CA GLN A 44 3.82 18.30 -3.86
C GLN A 44 4.08 16.79 -4.06
N LEU A 45 4.07 16.05 -2.95
CA LEU A 45 4.25 14.61 -2.88
C LEU A 45 2.91 13.91 -2.70
N ASN A 46 2.85 12.65 -3.14
CA ASN A 46 1.72 11.79 -2.83
C ASN A 46 1.82 11.30 -1.37
N ALA A 47 0.75 11.46 -0.58
CA ALA A 47 0.72 11.00 0.81
C ALA A 47 1.03 9.50 0.96
N ASN A 48 0.68 8.67 -0.04
CA ASN A 48 1.01 7.24 -0.06
C ASN A 48 2.51 6.98 -0.22
N LEU A 49 3.20 7.81 -1.02
CA LEU A 49 4.66 7.74 -1.17
C LEU A 49 5.34 8.07 0.16
N LEU A 50 4.86 9.10 0.83
CA LEU A 50 5.39 9.54 2.12
C LEU A 50 5.17 8.49 3.22
N ARG A 51 3.96 7.91 3.31
CA ARG A 51 3.68 6.78 4.23
C ARG A 51 4.59 5.58 3.99
N ARG A 52 4.91 5.29 2.72
CA ARG A 52 5.87 4.23 2.38
C ARG A 52 7.28 4.57 2.90
N TRP A 53 7.73 5.80 2.69
CA TRP A 53 9.04 6.25 3.17
C TRP A 53 9.16 6.24 4.69
N ILE A 54 8.11 6.62 5.42
CA ILE A 54 8.05 6.54 6.88
C ILE A 54 8.23 5.09 7.36
N ARG A 55 7.52 4.13 6.74
CA ARG A 55 7.67 2.69 7.08
C ARG A 55 9.09 2.18 6.82
N GLU A 56 9.67 2.53 5.67
CA GLU A 56 11.04 2.14 5.32
C GLU A 56 12.06 2.73 6.32
N ALA A 57 11.87 3.96 6.78
CA ALA A 57 12.72 4.59 7.79
C ALA A 57 12.58 3.93 9.18
N GLN A 58 11.35 3.59 9.59
CA GLN A 58 11.11 2.86 10.84
C GLN A 58 11.72 1.46 10.82
N GLN A 59 11.65 0.76 9.69
CA GLN A 59 12.27 -0.56 9.51
C GLN A 59 13.80 -0.50 9.50
N ALA A 60 14.39 0.55 8.90
CA ALA A 60 15.82 0.78 8.97
C ALA A 60 16.30 1.07 10.41
N GLY A 61 15.48 1.76 11.22
CA GLY A 61 15.74 1.97 12.65
C GLY A 61 15.50 0.73 13.52
N GLN A 62 14.64 -0.20 13.09
CA GLN A 62 14.31 -1.47 13.78
C GLN A 62 15.21 -2.65 13.38
N ALA A 63 16.24 -2.43 12.55
CA ALA A 63 17.20 -3.46 12.16
C ALA A 63 18.04 -4.03 13.32
N SER A 64 17.82 -3.59 14.58
CA SER A 64 18.44 -4.10 15.80
C SER A 64 17.49 -4.83 16.76
N THR A 65 16.23 -5.05 16.40
CA THR A 65 15.32 -5.91 17.19
C THR A 65 14.65 -6.90 16.26
N SER A 66 15.30 -8.05 16.09
CA SER A 66 14.56 -9.27 15.81
C SER A 66 13.43 -9.39 16.86
N PRO A 67 12.21 -9.80 16.49
CA PRO A 67 11.21 -10.13 17.50
C PRO A 67 11.75 -11.37 18.24
N ALA A 68 12.38 -11.15 19.39
CA ALA A 68 12.71 -12.21 20.31
C ALA A 68 11.38 -12.83 20.77
N PHE A 69 11.05 -13.99 20.23
CA PHE A 69 9.97 -14.82 20.75
C PHE A 69 10.28 -15.13 22.21
N MET A 70 9.63 -14.44 23.14
CA MET A 70 9.62 -14.83 24.55
C MET A 70 8.50 -15.87 24.74
N PRO A 71 8.82 -17.13 25.05
CA PRO A 71 7.81 -18.12 25.33
C PRO A 71 7.18 -17.79 26.69
N LEU A 72 5.97 -17.23 26.67
CA LEU A 72 5.10 -17.18 27.83
C LEU A 72 4.49 -18.57 28.01
N ALA A 73 4.88 -19.25 29.09
CA ALA A 73 4.30 -20.54 29.46
C ALA A 73 2.86 -20.32 29.94
N VAL A 74 1.89 -20.64 29.10
CA VAL A 74 0.47 -20.66 29.46
C VAL A 74 0.14 -22.05 30.03
N PRO A 75 -0.40 -22.17 31.26
CA PRO A 75 -0.82 -23.47 31.78
C PRO A 75 -1.90 -24.07 30.87
N ALA A 76 -1.77 -25.36 30.56
CA ALA A 76 -2.66 -26.09 29.68
C ALA A 76 -4.08 -26.17 30.27
N ALA A 77 -4.92 -25.19 29.95
CA ALA A 77 -6.36 -25.33 30.02
C ALA A 77 -6.82 -26.04 28.75
N GLN A 78 -7.38 -27.23 28.90
CA GLN A 78 -7.94 -28.07 27.85
C GLN A 78 -8.91 -27.25 26.98
N ALA A 79 -8.54 -27.04 25.71
CA ALA A 79 -9.43 -26.42 24.74
C ALA A 79 -10.41 -27.48 24.20
N PRO A 80 -11.72 -27.22 24.19
CA PRO A 80 -12.65 -28.07 23.46
C PRO A 80 -12.40 -27.91 21.97
N ALA A 81 -12.40 -29.03 21.25
CA ALA A 81 -12.39 -29.07 19.80
C ALA A 81 -13.50 -28.15 19.24
N GLY A 82 -13.10 -27.08 18.56
CA GLY A 82 -14.04 -26.06 18.13
C GLY A 82 -13.49 -25.20 17.00
N ARG A 83 -13.85 -25.60 15.77
CA ARG A 83 -13.75 -24.84 14.51
C ARG A 83 -12.34 -24.54 14.00
N ASN A 84 -11.89 -25.50 13.18
CA ASN A 84 -11.07 -25.24 12.00
C ASN A 84 -11.72 -24.11 11.18
N ARG A 85 -11.37 -22.85 11.45
CA ARG A 85 -11.65 -21.74 10.55
C ARG A 85 -10.50 -21.74 9.55
N PRO A 86 -10.70 -22.15 8.30
CA PRO A 86 -9.64 -22.02 7.31
C PRO A 86 -9.32 -20.52 7.26
N ALA A 87 -8.13 -20.17 7.73
CA ALA A 87 -7.56 -18.87 7.42
C ALA A 87 -7.62 -18.76 5.90
N ASP A 88 -8.28 -17.72 5.42
CA ASP A 88 -8.39 -17.37 4.01
C ASP A 88 -6.96 -17.14 3.48
N ARG A 89 -6.31 -18.24 3.04
CA ARG A 89 -4.95 -18.24 2.46
C ARG A 89 -4.94 -17.63 1.06
N HIS A 90 -6.11 -17.21 0.59
CA HIS A 90 -6.35 -16.70 -0.73
C HIS A 90 -6.26 -15.17 -0.58
N GLY A 91 -5.14 -14.59 -1.03
CA GLY A 91 -4.93 -13.14 -0.96
C GLY A 91 -6.03 -12.39 -1.70
N HIS A 92 -6.22 -11.11 -1.40
CA HIS A 92 -7.20 -10.25 -2.07
C HIS A 92 -6.47 -9.21 -2.94
N ILE A 93 -6.97 -8.95 -4.15
CA ILE A 93 -6.52 -7.90 -5.06
C ILE A 93 -7.36 -6.65 -4.80
N ARG A 94 -6.72 -5.54 -4.43
CA ARG A 94 -7.37 -4.26 -4.20
C ARG A 94 -6.87 -3.21 -5.20
N ILE A 95 -7.78 -2.65 -5.98
CA ILE A 95 -7.52 -1.57 -6.93
C ILE A 95 -8.26 -0.31 -6.46
N GLU A 96 -7.53 0.79 -6.27
CA GLU A 96 -8.11 2.08 -5.89
C GLU A 96 -8.02 3.04 -7.08
N VAL A 97 -9.18 3.50 -7.56
CA VAL A 97 -9.27 4.48 -8.65
C VAL A 97 -9.73 5.82 -8.08
N PRO A 98 -8.88 6.87 -8.10
CA PRO A 98 -9.29 8.19 -7.63
C PRO A 98 -10.30 8.80 -8.60
N ARG A 99 -11.48 9.21 -8.09
CA ARG A 99 -12.51 9.92 -8.84
C ARG A 99 -12.92 11.21 -8.10
N PRO A 100 -13.45 12.24 -8.80
CA PRO A 100 -13.87 13.49 -8.18
C PRO A 100 -15.06 13.34 -7.20
N GLY A 101 -15.73 12.18 -7.15
CA GLY A 101 -16.79 11.85 -6.18
C GLY A 101 -16.35 10.90 -5.04
N GLY A 102 -15.06 10.63 -4.90
CA GLY A 102 -14.50 9.68 -3.92
C GLY A 102 -13.75 8.53 -4.58
N PRO A 103 -12.78 7.90 -3.87
CA PRO A 103 -12.03 6.77 -4.41
C PRO A 103 -12.94 5.56 -4.61
N LEU A 104 -13.00 5.04 -5.85
CA LEU A 104 -13.63 3.76 -6.11
C LEU A 104 -12.67 2.65 -5.68
N VAL A 105 -13.09 1.82 -4.73
CA VAL A 105 -12.29 0.69 -4.23
C VAL A 105 -12.84 -0.63 -4.79
N VAL A 106 -12.00 -1.20 -5.64
CA VAL A 106 -12.04 -2.49 -6.32
C VAL A 106 -11.53 -3.71 -5.53
N GLU A 107 -12.31 -4.51 -4.80
CA GLU A 107 -11.78 -5.69 -4.09
C GLU A 107 -12.23 -7.02 -4.73
N TRP A 108 -11.27 -7.90 -5.02
CA TRP A 108 -11.50 -9.26 -5.53
C TRP A 108 -10.62 -10.30 -4.83
N PRO A 109 -11.09 -11.54 -4.67
CA PRO A 109 -10.23 -12.66 -4.30
C PRO A 109 -9.16 -12.93 -5.38
N ALA A 110 -7.95 -13.29 -4.98
CA ALA A 110 -6.84 -13.55 -5.92
C ALA A 110 -7.13 -14.71 -6.88
N GLU A 111 -8.00 -15.65 -6.49
CA GLU A 111 -8.44 -16.73 -7.39
C GLU A 111 -9.19 -16.21 -8.62
N GLN A 112 -9.85 -15.06 -8.48
CA GLN A 112 -10.59 -14.40 -9.56
C GLN A 112 -9.77 -13.28 -10.23
N ALA A 113 -8.43 -13.38 -10.20
CA ALA A 113 -7.55 -12.43 -10.91
C ALA A 113 -7.90 -12.26 -12.40
N HIS A 114 -8.43 -13.30 -13.04
CA HIS A 114 -8.90 -13.26 -14.42
C HIS A 114 -10.09 -12.29 -14.62
N GLN A 115 -10.99 -12.18 -13.64
CA GLN A 115 -12.12 -11.23 -13.67
C GLN A 115 -11.63 -9.79 -13.55
N CYS A 116 -10.66 -9.55 -12.66
CA CYS A 116 -9.97 -8.26 -12.56
C CYS A 116 -9.35 -7.85 -13.91
N LEU A 117 -8.65 -8.78 -14.58
CA LEU A 117 -8.06 -8.53 -15.89
C LEU A 117 -9.13 -8.26 -16.98
N ALA A 118 -10.25 -8.99 -16.96
CA ALA A 118 -11.36 -8.76 -17.90
C ALA A 118 -11.95 -7.35 -17.73
N LEU A 119 -12.25 -6.95 -16.49
CA LEU A 119 -12.76 -5.60 -16.20
C LEU A 119 -11.77 -4.51 -16.65
N LEU A 120 -10.48 -4.68 -16.36
CA LEU A 120 -9.45 -3.72 -16.79
C LEU A 120 -9.37 -3.62 -18.31
N ARG A 121 -9.62 -4.70 -19.05
CA ARG A 121 -9.64 -4.68 -20.52
C ARG A 121 -10.86 -3.96 -21.06
N GLU A 122 -12.04 -4.17 -20.49
CA GLU A 122 -13.26 -3.44 -20.88
C GLU A 122 -13.14 -1.94 -20.61
N LEU A 123 -12.53 -1.54 -19.50
CA LEU A 123 -12.32 -0.13 -19.15
C LEU A 123 -11.27 0.58 -20.01
N LEU A 124 -10.40 -0.17 -20.70
CA LEU A 124 -9.34 0.35 -21.56
C LEU A 124 -9.67 0.23 -23.07
N GLN A 125 -10.84 -0.31 -23.41
CA GLN A 125 -11.41 -0.30 -24.76
C GLN A 125 -12.17 1.00 -25.01
#